data_AF-A0A3B8X2J4-F1
#
_entry.id   AF-A0A3B8X2J4-F1
#
_cell.length_a   1.000
_cell.length_b   1.000
_cell.length_c   1.000
_cell.angle_alpha   90.00
_cell.angle_beta   90.00
_cell.angle_gamma   90.00
#
_symmetry.space_group_name_H-M   'P 1'
#
loop_
_entity.id
_entity.type
_entity.pdbx_description
1 polymer ?
#
loop_
_entity_poly.entity_id
_entity_poly.type
_entity_poly.pdbx_seq_one_letter_code
_entity_poly.pdbx_strand_id
1 'polypeptide(L)'
;EVALLFNLLPKLEHWETKLHVLQCLPYMRIGKTEKNNVDEFLRKCLVDDNKFVRAWAYNGFYEISLQYPEYREETKQFFEMAMRDEAPSVKARIRNIVKKGF
;
A
#
# COMPACT_ATOMS: atom_id res chain seq x y z
N GLU A 1 8.15 -18.61 2.51
CA GLU A 1 9.17 -17.51 2.50
C GLU A 1 8.52 -16.13 2.59
N VAL A 2 7.69 -15.70 1.64
CA VAL A 2 7.02 -14.36 1.68
C VAL A 2 6.14 -14.15 2.92
N ALA A 3 5.43 -15.18 3.39
CA ALA A 3 4.61 -15.08 4.60
C ALA A 3 5.41 -14.65 5.85
N LEU A 4 6.68 -15.05 5.97
CA LEU A 4 7.53 -14.66 7.10
C LEU A 4 7.87 -13.16 7.05
N LEU A 5 8.06 -12.61 5.85
CA LEU A 5 8.27 -11.17 5.68
C LEU A 5 7.06 -10.37 6.18
N PHE A 6 5.83 -10.82 5.90
CA PHE A 6 4.64 -10.12 6.36
C PHE A 6 4.51 -10.06 7.88
N ASN A 7 5.01 -11.06 8.60
CA ASN A 7 5.06 -11.04 10.07
C ASN A 7 6.10 -10.07 10.63
N LEU A 8 7.05 -9.62 9.81
CA LEU A 8 8.08 -8.65 10.19
C LEU A 8 7.68 -7.20 9.86
N LEU A 9 6.64 -6.96 9.06
CA LEU A 9 6.19 -5.62 8.68
C LEU A 9 6.01 -4.65 9.86
N PRO A 10 5.43 -5.06 11.01
CA PRO A 10 5.25 -4.17 12.14
C PRO A 10 6.56 -3.66 12.76
N LYS A 11 7.69 -4.32 12.46
CA LYS A 11 9.02 -4.03 13.00
C LYS A 11 9.88 -3.19 12.04
N LEU A 12 9.36 -2.82 10.87
CA LEU A 12 10.11 -2.02 9.90
C LEU A 12 10.09 -0.55 10.30
N GLU A 13 11.24 -0.03 10.73
CA GLU A 13 11.38 1.36 11.20
C GLU A 13 11.84 2.29 10.07
N HIS A 14 12.84 1.87 9.30
CA HIS A 14 13.46 2.68 8.24
C HIS A 14 12.58 2.80 7.00
N TRP A 15 12.43 4.03 6.50
CA TRP A 15 11.57 4.34 5.36
C TRP A 15 12.08 3.66 4.07
N GLU A 16 13.39 3.48 3.91
CA GLU A 16 14.00 2.79 2.78
C GLU A 16 13.53 1.34 2.72
N THR A 17 13.55 0.64 3.86
CA THR A 17 13.08 -0.74 3.96
C THR A 17 11.57 -0.83 3.71
N LYS A 18 10.77 0.07 4.29
CA LYS A 18 9.33 0.14 4.02
C LYS A 18 9.07 0.32 2.53
N LEU A 19 9.76 1.27 1.90
CA LEU A 19 9.62 1.57 0.47
C LEU A 19 9.96 0.35 -0.39
N HIS A 20 11.07 -0.31 -0.13
CA HIS A 20 11.46 -1.51 -0.89
C HIS A 20 10.43 -2.63 -0.75
N VAL A 21 9.90 -2.86 0.46
CA VAL A 21 8.86 -3.87 0.66
C VAL A 21 7.58 -3.49 -0.08
N LEU A 22 7.13 -2.23 -0.02
CA LEU A 22 5.96 -1.76 -0.75
C LEU A 22 6.12 -1.91 -2.28
N GLN A 23 7.33 -1.68 -2.78
CA GLN A 23 7.66 -1.86 -4.21
C GLN A 23 7.58 -3.30 -4.67
N CYS A 24 7.84 -4.25 -3.78
CA CYS A 24 7.78 -5.68 -4.07
C CYS A 24 6.36 -6.27 -3.93
N LEU A 25 5.42 -5.60 -3.25
CA LEU A 25 4.05 -6.11 -3.03
C LEU A 25 3.33 -6.61 -4.30
N PRO A 26 3.42 -5.95 -5.48
CA PRO A 26 2.77 -6.45 -6.70
C PRO A 26 3.23 -7.85 -7.15
N TYR A 27 4.39 -8.30 -6.66
CA TYR A 27 4.97 -9.60 -6.98
C TYR A 27 4.79 -10.63 -5.85
N MET A 28 4.06 -10.27 -4.79
CA MET A 28 3.88 -11.08 -3.58
C MET A 28 2.41 -11.47 -3.41
N ARG A 29 2.16 -12.77 -3.25
CA ARG A 29 0.85 -13.27 -2.87
C ARG A 29 0.62 -13.03 -1.39
N ILE A 30 -0.44 -12.28 -1.04
CA ILE A 30 -0.83 -12.00 0.34
C ILE A 30 -1.78 -13.12 0.78
N GLY A 31 -1.34 -13.93 1.74
CA GLY A 31 -2.18 -15.00 2.29
C GLY A 31 -3.25 -14.46 3.23
N LYS A 32 -4.29 -15.29 3.49
CA LYS A 32 -5.42 -14.90 4.34
C LYS A 32 -5.00 -14.58 5.77
N THR A 33 -3.96 -15.26 6.27
CA THR A 33 -3.44 -15.09 7.63
C THR A 33 -2.65 -13.79 7.75
N GLU A 34 -1.97 -13.38 6.68
CA GLU A 34 -1.08 -12.23 6.66
C GLU A 34 -1.76 -10.93 6.23
N LYS A 35 -2.97 -11.00 5.63
CA LYS A 35 -3.67 -9.82 5.09
C LYS A 35 -3.83 -8.69 6.12
N ASN A 36 -4.07 -9.03 7.39
CA ASN A 36 -4.23 -8.05 8.46
C ASN A 36 -2.92 -7.33 8.76
N ASN A 37 -1.79 -8.06 8.80
CA ASN A 37 -0.47 -7.44 8.98
C ASN A 37 -0.12 -6.51 7.82
N VAL A 38 -0.50 -6.88 6.60
CA VAL A 38 -0.30 -6.03 5.42
C VAL A 38 -1.18 -4.79 5.51
N ASP A 39 -2.48 -4.91 5.81
CA ASP A 39 -3.38 -3.77 5.98
C ASP A 39 -2.87 -2.78 7.04
N GLU A 40 -2.52 -3.26 8.23
CA GLU A 40 -1.97 -2.42 9.30
C GLU A 40 -0.68 -1.71 8.88
N PHE A 41 0.21 -2.41 8.18
CA PHE A 41 1.43 -1.84 7.63
C PHE A 41 1.15 -0.74 6.60
N LEU A 42 0.21 -0.97 5.68
CA LEU A 42 -0.19 0.01 4.68
C LEU A 42 -0.78 1.26 5.32
N ARG A 43 -1.64 1.11 6.35
CA ARG A 43 -2.19 2.24 7.11
C ARG A 43 -1.10 3.08 7.77
N LYS A 44 -0.11 2.44 8.39
CA LYS A 44 1.07 3.15 8.94
C LYS A 44 1.85 3.88 7.85
N CYS A 45 1.99 3.27 6.67
CA CYS A 45 2.71 3.87 5.55
C CYS A 45 1.96 5.05 4.90
N LEU A 46 0.63 5.16 5.05
CA LEU A 46 -0.14 6.31 4.54
C LEU A 46 0.14 7.62 5.30
N VAL A 47 0.67 7.54 6.52
CA VAL A 47 1.00 8.71 7.36
C VAL A 47 2.51 8.90 7.52
N ASP A 48 3.33 8.18 6.75
CA ASP A 48 4.78 8.29 6.80
C ASP A 48 5.25 9.65 6.25
N ASP A 49 6.26 10.25 6.88
CA ASP A 49 6.82 11.55 6.45
C ASP A 49 7.35 11.48 5.01
N ASN A 50 7.84 10.30 4.60
CA ASN A 50 8.38 10.10 3.26
C ASN A 50 7.26 9.92 2.23
N LYS A 51 7.11 10.90 1.34
CA LYS A 51 6.10 10.88 0.27
C LYS A 51 6.20 9.67 -0.68
N PHE A 52 7.37 9.06 -0.85
CA PHE A 52 7.50 7.87 -1.69
C PHE A 52 6.93 6.63 -1.01
N VAL A 53 7.07 6.53 0.32
CA VAL A 53 6.41 5.50 1.12
C VAL A 53 4.90 5.64 0.99
N ARG A 54 4.35 6.84 1.19
CA ARG A 54 2.90 7.10 1.00
C ARG A 54 2.42 6.76 -0.41
N ALA A 55 3.16 7.20 -1.44
CA ALA A 55 2.82 6.92 -2.84
C ALA A 55 2.73 5.41 -3.15
N TRP A 56 3.59 4.61 -2.55
CA TRP A 56 3.57 3.16 -2.72
C TRP A 56 2.61 2.45 -1.77
N ALA A 57 2.25 3.03 -0.63
CA ALA A 57 1.19 2.54 0.23
C ALA A 57 -0.16 2.51 -0.50
N TYR A 58 -0.49 3.54 -1.28
CA TYR A 58 -1.67 3.54 -2.16
C TYR A 58 -1.63 2.39 -3.18
N ASN A 59 -0.46 2.07 -3.72
CA ASN A 59 -0.32 0.89 -4.58
C ASN A 59 -0.56 -0.41 -3.80
N GLY A 60 -0.06 -0.51 -2.57
CA GLY A 60 -0.32 -1.66 -1.71
C GLY A 60 -1.81 -1.89 -1.43
N PHE A 61 -2.57 -0.80 -1.21
CA PHE A 61 -4.03 -0.89 -1.06
C PHE A 61 -4.72 -1.38 -2.35
N TYR A 62 -4.24 -0.95 -3.52
CA TYR A 62 -4.67 -1.53 -4.79
C TYR A 62 -4.40 -3.04 -4.85
N GLU A 63 -3.16 -3.47 -4.57
CA GLU A 63 -2.79 -4.90 -4.64
C GLU A 63 -3.62 -5.78 -3.67
N ILE A 64 -3.83 -5.34 -2.42
CA ILE A 64 -4.64 -6.10 -1.47
C ILE A 64 -6.12 -6.15 -1.90
N SER A 65 -6.65 -5.07 -2.48
CA SER A 65 -8.04 -5.02 -2.97
C SER A 65 -8.32 -5.88 -4.21
N LEU A 66 -7.28 -6.17 -5.00
CA LEU A 66 -7.37 -7.14 -6.10
C LEU A 66 -7.49 -8.57 -5.56
N GLN A 67 -6.78 -8.89 -4.47
CA GLN A 67 -6.78 -10.21 -3.84
C GLN A 67 -7.97 -10.43 -2.89
N TYR A 68 -8.46 -9.36 -2.25
CA TYR A 68 -9.49 -9.36 -1.20
C TYR A 68 -10.52 -8.25 -1.47
N PRO A 69 -11.66 -8.57 -2.11
CA PRO A 69 -12.65 -7.58 -2.53
C PRO A 69 -13.20 -6.69 -1.41
N GLU A 70 -13.16 -7.14 -0.16
CA GLU A 70 -13.60 -6.36 1.00
C GLU A 70 -12.82 -5.04 1.21
N TYR A 71 -11.60 -4.92 0.66
CA TYR A 71 -10.77 -3.70 0.76
C TYR A 71 -11.02 -2.71 -0.37
N ARG A 72 -11.83 -3.05 -1.39
CA ARG A 72 -11.99 -2.20 -2.59
C ARG A 72 -12.60 -0.84 -2.28
N GLU A 73 -13.68 -0.84 -1.52
CA GLU A 73 -14.41 0.40 -1.22
C GLU A 73 -13.55 1.37 -0.42
N GLU A 74 -12.88 0.88 0.61
CA GLU A 74 -11.96 1.68 1.41
C GLU A 74 -10.76 2.18 0.58
N THR A 75 -10.20 1.35 -0.30
CA THR A 75 -9.11 1.77 -1.19
C THR A 75 -9.53 2.92 -2.11
N LYS A 76 -10.77 2.91 -2.62
CA LYS A 76 -11.32 4.04 -3.40
C LYS A 76 -11.39 5.31 -2.56
N GLN A 77 -11.89 5.22 -1.33
CA GLN A 77 -11.96 6.36 -0.41
C GLN A 77 -10.57 6.93 -0.12
N PHE A 78 -9.57 6.08 0.09
CA PHE A 78 -8.18 6.54 0.25
C PHE A 78 -7.66 7.26 -0.99
N PHE A 79 -7.97 6.79 -2.20
CA PHE A 79 -7.56 7.46 -3.43
C PHE A 79 -8.24 8.82 -3.57
N GLU A 80 -9.53 8.91 -3.29
CA GLU A 80 -10.27 10.18 -3.33
C GLU A 80 -9.72 11.21 -2.33
N MET A 81 -9.44 10.80 -1.09
CA MET A 81 -8.79 11.64 -0.09
C MET A 81 -7.41 12.11 -0.55
N ALA A 82 -6.57 11.20 -1.01
CA ALA A 82 -5.24 11.52 -1.49
C ALA A 82 -5.25 12.49 -2.70
N MET A 83 -6.23 12.35 -3.59
CA MET A 83 -6.39 13.26 -4.73
C MET A 83 -6.71 14.71 -4.32
N ARG A 84 -7.21 14.93 -3.10
CA ARG A 84 -7.39 16.26 -2.50
C ARG A 84 -6.10 16.75 -1.83
N ASP A 85 -5.52 15.95 -0.94
CA ASP A 85 -4.56 16.46 0.05
C ASP A 85 -3.08 16.15 -0.25
N GLU A 86 -2.78 15.15 -1.06
CA GLU A 86 -1.39 14.69 -1.24
C GLU A 86 -0.55 15.54 -2.21
N ALA A 87 0.77 15.33 -2.16
CA ALA A 87 1.71 15.95 -3.09
C ALA A 87 1.44 15.55 -4.55
N PRO A 88 1.71 16.42 -5.55
CA PRO A 88 1.48 16.11 -6.96
C PRO A 88 2.11 14.81 -7.47
N SER A 89 3.28 14.43 -6.94
CA SER A 89 3.97 13.18 -7.29
C SER A 89 3.21 11.93 -6.81
N VAL A 90 2.59 12.00 -5.64
CA VAL A 90 1.75 10.92 -5.09
C VAL A 90 0.48 10.79 -5.92
N LYS A 91 -0.19 11.92 -6.22
CA LYS A 91 -1.39 11.97 -7.08
C LYS A 91 -1.12 11.41 -8.47
N ALA A 92 0.05 11.72 -9.05
CA ALA A 92 0.45 11.16 -10.34
C ALA A 92 0.53 9.63 -10.31
N ARG A 93 1.04 9.05 -9.22
CA ARG A 93 1.08 7.60 -9.05
C ARG A 93 -0.30 6.99 -8.89
N ILE A 94 -1.19 7.60 -8.10
CA ILE A 94 -2.59 7.14 -7.96
C ILE A 94 -3.30 7.12 -9.32
N ARG A 95 -3.14 8.17 -10.13
CA ARG A 95 -3.67 8.19 -11.50
C ARG A 95 -3.16 7.04 -12.36
N ASN A 96 -1.88 6.65 -12.21
CA ASN A 96 -1.33 5.51 -12.94
C ASN A 96 -1.91 4.18 -12.46
N ILE A 97 -2.26 4.05 -11.18
CA ILE A 97 -2.96 2.88 -10.64
C ILE A 97 -4.37 2.80 -11.24
N VAL A 98 -5.14 3.88 -11.16
CA VAL A 98 -6.52 3.92 -11.70
C VAL A 98 -6.55 3.60 -13.19
N LYS A 99 -5.58 4.11 -13.97
CA LYS A 99 -5.45 3.79 -15.40
C LYS A 99 -5.21 2.31 -15.70
N LYS A 100 -4.64 1.54 -14.76
CA LYS A 100 -4.44 0.09 -14.92
C LYS A 100 -5.73 -0.72 -14.72
N GLY A 101 -6.82 -0.08 -14.31
CA GLY A 101 -8.11 -0.73 -14.05
C GLY A 101 -8.33 -0.93 -12.56
N PHE A 102 -8.63 0.16 -11.86
CA PHE A 102 -9.17 0.14 -10.50
C PHE A 102 -10.59 0.69 -10.48
#